data_AF-A0A917I6K0-F1
#
_entry.id   AF-A0A917I6K0-F1
#
_cell.length_a   1.000
_cell.length_b   1.000
_cell.length_c   1.000
_cell.angle_alpha   90.00
_cell.angle_beta   90.00
_cell.angle_gamma   90.00
#
_symmetry.space_group_name_H-M   'P 1'
#
loop_
_entity.id
_entity.type
_entity.pdbx_description
1 polymer ?
#
loop_
_entity_poly.entity_id
_entity_poly.type
_entity_poly.pdbx_seq_one_letter_code
_entity_poly.pdbx_strand_id
1 'polypeptide(L)'
;MVRQLQRSVSPVVINRTSIVFVAVLVAFGVLQGLAFARWPELEKTSVPSFLWPLILSLAIDVAIRPAVAAGKLTDLRTETRFAGLLGSVLAFMAVRWAVPTL
;
A
#
# COMPACT_ATOMS: atom_id res chain seq x y z
N MET A 1 14.39 -27.68 -29.56
CA MET A 1 13.02 -27.42 -29.07
C MET A 1 13.08 -26.17 -28.17
N VAL A 2 13.13 -24.98 -28.77
CA VAL A 2 13.34 -23.68 -28.07
C VAL A 2 12.26 -22.70 -28.55
N ARG A 3 11.04 -22.82 -28.02
CA ARG A 3 9.92 -21.92 -28.36
C ARG A 3 8.97 -21.76 -27.17
N GLN A 4 9.38 -21.22 -26.02
CA GLN A 4 8.41 -20.80 -24.98
C GLN A 4 8.85 -19.64 -24.06
N LEU A 5 9.90 -18.87 -24.38
CA LEU A 5 10.35 -17.76 -23.51
C LEU A 5 9.89 -16.36 -23.95
N GLN A 6 8.94 -16.25 -24.88
CA GLN A 6 8.17 -15.00 -25.02
C GLN A 6 7.10 -14.97 -23.92
N ARG A 7 7.52 -14.72 -22.67
CA ARG A 7 6.61 -14.12 -21.69
C ARG A 7 6.20 -12.79 -22.29
N SER A 8 4.99 -12.75 -22.84
CA SER A 8 4.33 -11.51 -23.18
C SER A 8 4.31 -10.68 -21.91
N VAL A 9 5.20 -9.68 -21.82
CA VAL A 9 5.09 -8.64 -20.82
C VAL A 9 3.84 -7.88 -21.22
N SER A 10 2.68 -8.33 -20.74
CA SER A 10 1.44 -7.61 -20.93
C SER A 10 1.70 -6.20 -20.38
N PRO A 11 1.50 -5.14 -21.18
CA PRO A 11 1.71 -3.79 -20.71
C PRO A 11 0.93 -3.62 -19.42
N VAL A 12 1.56 -3.02 -18.40
CA VAL A 12 0.89 -2.72 -17.14
C VAL A 12 -0.14 -1.65 -17.45
N VAL A 13 -1.36 -2.07 -17.76
CA VAL A 13 -2.49 -1.16 -17.93
C VAL A 13 -2.89 -0.72 -16.54
N ILE A 14 -2.45 0.48 -16.16
CA ILE A 14 -2.75 1.07 -14.86
C ILE A 14 -4.19 1.57 -14.90
N ASN A 15 -5.08 0.87 -14.19
CA ASN A 15 -6.46 1.33 -14.02
C ASN A 15 -6.53 2.49 -13.01
N ARG A 16 -7.50 3.39 -13.15
CA ARG A 16 -7.73 4.53 -12.25
C ARG A 16 -7.90 4.09 -10.80
N THR A 17 -8.59 2.97 -10.57
CA THR A 17 -8.76 2.36 -9.24
C THR A 17 -7.42 1.94 -8.63
N SER A 18 -6.50 1.40 -9.43
CA SER A 18 -5.15 1.02 -9.00
C SER A 18 -4.35 2.24 -8.55
N ILE A 19 -4.44 3.36 -9.29
CA ILE A 19 -3.77 4.61 -8.92
C ILE A 19 -4.30 5.14 -7.60
N VAL A 20 -5.63 5.19 -7.45
CA VAL A 20 -6.27 5.68 -6.21
C VAL A 20 -5.88 4.81 -5.03
N PHE A 21 -5.90 3.48 -5.18
CA PHE A 21 -5.47 2.55 -4.12
C PHE A 21 -4.03 2.81 -3.67
N VAL A 22 -3.09 2.90 -4.62
CA VAL A 22 -1.68 3.18 -4.32
C VAL A 22 -1.53 4.55 -3.66
N ALA A 23 -2.20 5.58 -4.18
CA ALA A 23 -2.15 6.94 -3.63
C ALA A 23 -2.67 7.01 -2.19
N VAL A 24 -3.75 6.31 -1.88
CA VAL A 24 -4.31 6.24 -0.51
C VAL A 24 -3.33 5.56 0.44
N LEU A 25 -2.72 4.45 0.04
CA LEU A 25 -1.73 3.76 0.88
C LEU A 25 -0.47 4.60 1.11
N VAL A 26 0.03 5.28 0.07
CA VAL A 26 1.17 6.20 0.20
C VAL A 26 0.83 7.37 1.12
N ALA A 27 -0.32 8.00 0.93
CA ALA A 27 -0.80 9.08 1.79
C ALA A 27 -0.92 8.62 3.25
N PHE A 28 -1.42 7.41 3.49
CA PHE A 28 -1.46 6.83 4.83
C PHE A 28 -0.06 6.67 5.43
N GLY A 29 0.91 6.16 4.67
CA GLY A 29 2.30 6.03 5.14
C GLY A 29 2.89 7.37 5.58
N VAL A 30 2.62 8.44 4.82
CA VAL A 30 3.00 9.81 5.19
C VAL A 30 2.33 10.26 6.48
N LEU A 31 1.01 10.14 6.57
CA LEU A 31 0.24 10.54 7.76
C LEU A 31 0.67 9.75 9.00
N GLN A 32 0.93 8.46 8.84
CA GLN A 32 1.45 7.61 9.90
C GLN A 32 2.83 8.10 10.35
N GLY A 33 3.75 8.39 9.42
CA GLY A 33 5.08 8.90 9.77
C GLY A 33 4.99 10.20 10.57
N LEU A 34 4.09 11.11 10.17
CA LEU A 34 3.84 12.37 10.88
C LEU A 34 3.21 12.14 12.26
N ALA A 35 2.27 11.21 12.38
CA ALA A 35 1.64 10.87 13.66
C ALA A 35 2.66 10.29 14.65
N PHE A 36 3.52 9.39 14.19
CA PHE A 36 4.59 8.80 15.01
C PHE A 36 5.67 9.82 15.37
N ALA A 37 5.98 10.75 14.47
CA ALA A 37 6.88 11.87 14.79
C ALA A 37 6.27 12.80 15.85
N ARG A 38 4.95 13.01 15.84
CA ARG A 38 4.25 13.89 16.80
C ARG A 38 4.00 13.24 18.16
N TRP A 39 3.76 11.93 18.17
CA TRP A 39 3.47 11.12 19.36
C TRP A 39 4.37 9.88 19.41
N PRO A 40 5.60 10.02 19.92
CA PRO A 40 6.56 8.91 20.02
C PRO A 40 6.04 7.74 20.87
N GLU A 41 5.11 8.01 21.79
CA GLU A 41 4.43 7.00 22.61
C GLU A 41 3.71 5.92 21.77
N LEU A 42 3.36 6.22 20.51
CA LEU A 42 2.79 5.25 19.58
C LEU A 42 3.76 4.12 19.22
N GLU A 43 5.07 4.32 19.36
CA GLU A 43 6.08 3.25 19.16
C GLU A 43 6.01 2.17 20.26
N LYS A 44 5.41 2.49 21.42
CA LYS A 44 5.21 1.54 22.52
C LYS A 44 3.93 0.71 22.36
N THR A 45 3.17 0.89 21.29
CA THR A 45 1.97 0.08 21.03
C THR A 45 2.35 -1.37 20.77
N SER A 46 1.42 -2.30 21.06
CA SER A 46 1.64 -3.74 20.86
C SER A 46 1.80 -4.14 19.39
N VAL A 47 1.44 -3.25 18.46
CA VAL A 47 1.57 -3.48 17.02
C VAL A 47 2.83 -2.74 16.54
N PRO A 48 3.86 -3.46 16.06
CA PRO A 48 5.03 -2.85 15.46
C PRO A 48 4.65 -1.81 14.39
N SER A 49 5.29 -0.65 14.44
CA SER A 49 4.97 0.52 13.61
C SER A 49 4.94 0.19 12.11
N PHE A 50 5.84 -0.66 11.63
CA PHE A 50 5.90 -1.07 10.22
C PHE A 50 4.75 -2.00 9.77
N LEU A 51 3.93 -2.54 10.69
CA LEU A 51 2.80 -3.40 10.35
C LEU A 51 1.50 -2.64 10.06
N TRP A 52 1.40 -1.37 10.47
CA TRP A 52 0.20 -0.56 10.21
C TRP A 52 -0.15 -0.43 8.72
N PRO A 53 0.80 -0.21 7.79
CA PRO A 53 0.52 -0.22 6.36
C PRO A 53 -0.06 -1.55 5.87
N LEU A 54 0.42 -2.68 6.41
CA LEU A 54 -0.07 -4.01 6.06
C LEU A 54 -1.51 -4.21 6.55
N ILE A 55 -1.80 -3.84 7.80
CA ILE A 55 -3.15 -3.93 8.38
C ILE A 55 -4.12 -3.09 7.57
N LEU A 56 -3.76 -1.85 7.22
CA LEU A 56 -4.61 -1.00 6.40
C LEU A 56 -4.84 -1.61 5.01
N SER A 57 -3.79 -2.10 4.34
CA SER A 57 -3.93 -2.74 3.03
C SER A 57 -4.90 -3.92 3.09
N LEU A 58 -4.80 -4.75 4.14
CA LEU A 58 -5.71 -5.87 4.33
C LEU A 58 -7.14 -5.40 4.59
N ALA A 59 -7.32 -4.37 5.42
CA ALA A 59 -8.63 -3.80 5.71
C ALA A 59 -9.30 -3.25 4.44
N ILE A 60 -8.55 -2.56 3.58
CA ILE A 60 -9.04 -2.08 2.30
C ILE A 60 -9.40 -3.27 1.39
N ASP A 61 -8.54 -4.27 1.28
CA ASP A 61 -8.81 -5.47 0.48
C ASP A 61 -10.09 -6.18 0.93
N VAL A 62 -10.34 -6.28 2.24
CA VAL A 62 -11.58 -6.86 2.77
C VAL A 62 -12.78 -5.96 2.46
N ALA A 63 -12.64 -4.64 2.62
CA ALA A 63 -13.71 -3.68 2.40
C ALA A 63 -14.16 -3.60 0.93
N ILE A 64 -13.25 -3.80 -0.03
CA ILE A 64 -13.59 -3.73 -1.46
C ILE A 64 -14.15 -5.05 -2.02
N ARG A 65 -13.95 -6.19 -1.35
CA ARG A 65 -14.41 -7.52 -1.82
C ARG A 65 -15.89 -7.55 -2.23
N PRO A 66 -16.84 -6.98 -1.47
CA PRO A 66 -18.26 -6.98 -1.88
C PRO A 66 -18.49 -6.23 -3.19
N ALA A 67 -17.79 -5.11 -3.40
CA ALA A 67 -17.92 -4.31 -4.61
C ALA A 67 -17.25 -4.96 -5.82
N VAL A 68 -16.14 -5.67 -5.61
CA VAL A 68 -15.49 -6.50 -6.64
C VAL A 68 -16.39 -7.69 -7.01
N ALA A 69 -16.95 -8.39 -6.03
CA ALA A 69 -17.87 -9.52 -6.26
C ALA A 69 -19.15 -9.09 -7.01
N ALA A 70 -19.63 -7.87 -6.78
CA ALA A 70 -20.75 -7.27 -7.50
C ALA A 70 -20.38 -6.73 -8.89
N GLY A 71 -19.12 -6.86 -9.34
CA GLY A 71 -18.64 -6.35 -10.62
C GLY A 71 -18.56 -4.82 -10.72
N LYS A 72 -18.73 -4.10 -9.60
CA LYS A 72 -18.68 -2.63 -9.56
C LYS A 72 -17.26 -2.09 -9.55
N LEU A 73 -16.32 -2.87 -9.05
CA LEU A 73 -14.89 -2.56 -9.04
C LEU A 73 -14.12 -3.67 -9.73
N THR A 74 -13.01 -3.28 -10.36
CA THR A 74 -12.04 -4.25 -10.89
C THR A 74 -11.23 -4.82 -9.75
N ASP A 75 -10.91 -6.12 -9.82
CA ASP A 75 -10.01 -6.73 -8.86
C ASP A 75 -8.61 -6.12 -8.99
N LEU A 76 -8.01 -5.83 -7.85
CA LEU A 76 -6.67 -5.27 -7.80
C LEU A 76 -5.67 -6.38 -8.11
N ARG A 77 -4.80 -6.13 -9.09
CA ARG A 77 -3.71 -7.04 -9.41
C ARG A 77 -2.74 -7.12 -8.22
N THR A 78 -2.17 -8.29 -8.00
CA THR A 78 -1.23 -8.55 -6.91
C THR A 78 -0.04 -7.60 -6.94
N GLU A 79 0.45 -7.24 -8.13
CA GLU A 79 1.55 -6.30 -8.30
C GLU A 79 1.16 -4.88 -7.83
N THR A 80 -0.08 -4.46 -8.07
CA THR A 80 -0.61 -3.17 -7.59
C THR A 80 -0.73 -3.16 -6.07
N ARG A 81 -1.23 -4.25 -5.47
CA ARG A 81 -1.31 -4.40 -4.02
C ARG A 81 0.07 -4.28 -3.39
N PHE A 82 1.05 -5.00 -3.94
CA PHE A 82 2.44 -4.97 -3.49
C PHE A 82 3.07 -3.58 -3.64
N ALA A 83 2.87 -2.92 -4.78
CA ALA A 83 3.40 -1.58 -5.02
C ALA A 83 2.81 -0.54 -4.05
N GLY A 84 1.51 -0.62 -3.75
CA GLY A 84 0.85 0.25 -2.77
C GLY A 84 1.40 0.04 -1.36
N LEU A 85 1.55 -1.22 -0.93
CA LEU A 85 2.12 -1.56 0.37
C LEU A 85 3.57 -1.07 0.49
N LEU A 86 4.41 -1.39 -0.49
CA LEU A 86 5.81 -0.97 -0.50
C LEU A 86 5.94 0.56 -0.52
N GLY A 87 5.14 1.24 -1.34
CA GLY A 87 5.09 2.70 -1.39
C GLY A 87 4.71 3.31 -0.04
N SER A 88 3.75 2.73 0.67
CA SER A 88 3.35 3.17 2.01
C SER A 88 4.48 3.04 3.03
N VAL A 89 5.15 1.88 3.06
CA VAL A 89 6.28 1.64 3.98
C VAL A 89 7.44 2.60 3.68
N LEU A 90 7.78 2.78 2.41
CA LEU A 90 8.84 3.71 1.99
C LEU A 90 8.48 5.16 2.35
N ALA A 91 7.23 5.57 2.15
CA ALA A 91 6.77 6.90 2.53
C ALA A 91 6.85 7.10 4.06
N PHE A 92 6.39 6.12 4.84
CA PHE A 92 6.52 6.14 6.30
C PHE A 92 7.98 6.29 6.74
N MET A 93 8.88 5.46 6.19
CA MET A 93 10.32 5.51 6.50
C MET A 93 10.93 6.85 6.11
N ALA A 94 10.61 7.36 4.91
CA ALA A 94 11.09 8.64 4.43
C ALA A 94 10.66 9.78 5.37
N VAL A 95 9.41 9.78 5.84
CA VAL A 95 8.92 10.77 6.80
C VAL A 95 9.61 10.62 8.15
N ARG A 96 9.78 9.41 8.69
CA ARG A 96 10.49 9.21 9.96
C ARG A 96 11.96 9.61 9.89
N TRP A 97 12.59 9.47 8.73
CA TRP A 97 13.96 9.91 8.52
C TRP A 97 14.06 11.43 8.37
N ALA A 98 13.14 12.05 7.63
CA ALA A 98 13.10 13.50 7.43
C ALA A 98 12.63 14.28 8.67
N VAL A 99 11.77 13.67 9.48
CA VAL A 99 11.19 14.24 10.70
C VAL A 99 11.41 13.26 11.85
N PRO A 100 12.66 13.14 12.34
CA PRO A 100 12.99 12.18 13.39
C PRO A 100 12.37 12.54 14.74
N THR A 101 12.11 13.82 14.98
CA THR A 101 11.69 14.37 16.27
C THR A 101 10.83 15.62 16.08
N LEU A 102 9.52 15.46 16.27
CA LEU A 102 8.65 16.48 16.85
C LEU A 102 8.31 16.07 18.29
#